data_AF-A0A3P6G3U6-F1
#
_entry.id   AF-A0A3P6G3U6-F1
#
_cell.length_a   1.000
_cell.length_b   1.000
_cell.length_c   1.000
_cell.angle_alpha   90.00
_cell.angle_beta   90.00
_cell.angle_gamma   90.00
#
_symmetry.space_group_name_H-M   'P 1'
#
loop_
_entity.id
_entity.type
_entity.pdbx_description
1 polymer ?
#
loop_
_entity_poly.entity_id
_entity_poly.type
_entity_poly.pdbx_seq_one_letter_code
_entity_poly.pdbx_strand_id
1 'polypeptide(L)'
;MTLPDLPDDVLGIILGKVGEKSFEDFVGCFLSCKTFQRISKFPEVLQKLDLTQAFPPPWERIPENSQIIFDCAHFGNVHAIFLSGHCEAMYLYGMALIYENQLTEGSNYIKKLWRERGFQVVRQCQENCSRVVLDMSVREYRVYEKLFAEIDVSNECVVGELDEVCDGCFIYKEIFRFIDYMQF
;
A
#
# COMPACT_ATOMS: atom_id res chain seq x y z
N MET A 1 -22.65 31.42 23.26
CA MET A 1 -21.58 30.86 22.43
C MET A 1 -22.04 29.47 22.04
N THR A 2 -22.35 29.28 20.76
CA THR A 2 -22.74 28.00 20.20
C THR A 2 -21.53 27.36 19.51
N LEU A 3 -21.54 26.05 19.35
CA LEU A 3 -20.43 25.31 18.74
C LEU A 3 -19.99 25.89 17.37
N PRO A 4 -20.91 26.34 16.47
CA PRO A 4 -20.53 26.96 15.20
C PRO A 4 -19.82 28.33 15.32
N ASP A 5 -19.85 28.97 16.48
CA ASP A 5 -19.17 30.25 16.72
C ASP A 5 -17.67 30.06 17.00
N LEU A 6 -17.22 28.81 17.13
CA LEU A 6 -15.81 28.49 17.35
C LEU A 6 -15.01 28.59 16.05
N PRO A 7 -13.74 29.03 16.12
CA PRO A 7 -12.81 28.96 15.00
C PRO A 7 -12.64 27.54 14.43
N ASP A 8 -12.41 27.44 13.12
CA ASP A 8 -12.31 26.17 12.39
C ASP A 8 -11.19 25.26 12.93
N ASP A 9 -10.06 25.83 13.39
CA ASP A 9 -8.94 25.09 13.99
C ASP A 9 -9.33 24.44 15.33
N VAL A 10 -10.08 25.16 16.17
CA VAL A 10 -10.60 24.62 17.44
C VAL A 10 -11.61 23.51 17.17
N LEU A 11 -12.49 23.71 16.18
CA LEU A 11 -13.44 22.68 15.76
C LEU A 11 -12.74 21.46 15.14
N GLY A 12 -11.65 21.65 14.41
CA GLY A 12 -10.79 20.58 13.90
C GLY A 12 -10.20 19.74 15.02
N ILE A 13 -9.68 20.36 16.08
CA ILE A 13 -9.18 19.64 17.26
C ILE A 13 -10.29 18.83 17.93
N ILE A 14 -11.47 19.42 18.10
CA ILE A 14 -12.63 18.74 18.70
C ILE A 14 -13.04 17.53 17.84
N LEU A 15 -13.21 17.72 16.53
CA LEU A 15 -13.63 16.65 15.62
C LEU A 15 -12.56 15.55 15.52
N GLY A 16 -11.28 15.91 15.50
CA GLY A 16 -10.17 14.95 15.53
C GLY A 16 -10.19 14.10 16.80
N LYS A 17 -10.50 14.69 17.96
CA LYS A 17 -10.65 13.96 19.22
C LYS A 17 -11.88 13.05 19.26
N VAL A 18 -12.96 13.42 18.58
CA VAL A 18 -14.12 12.55 18.39
C VAL A 18 -13.73 11.35 17.52
N GLY A 19 -13.12 11.61 16.35
CA GLY A 19 -12.70 10.56 15.40
C GLY A 19 -11.62 9.63 15.93
N GLU A 20 -10.74 10.10 16.82
CA GLU A 20 -9.75 9.27 17.51
C GLU A 20 -10.40 8.26 18.48
N LYS A 21 -11.60 8.55 19.00
CA LYS A 21 -12.32 7.67 19.94
C LYS A 21 -13.39 6.81 19.29
N SER A 22 -14.06 7.34 18.27
CA SER A 22 -15.25 6.72 17.69
C SER A 22 -15.43 7.20 16.25
N PHE A 23 -15.22 6.28 15.31
CA PHE A 23 -15.49 6.54 13.90
C PHE A 23 -16.98 6.81 13.65
N GLU A 24 -17.87 6.12 14.37
CA GLU A 24 -19.32 6.31 14.26
C GLU A 24 -19.74 7.72 14.67
N ASP A 25 -19.24 8.22 15.80
CA ASP A 25 -19.52 9.58 16.25
C ASP A 25 -18.94 10.62 15.29
N PHE A 26 -17.74 10.35 14.73
CA PHE A 26 -17.16 11.19 13.69
C PHE A 26 -18.06 11.25 12.46
N VAL A 27 -18.59 10.12 11.99
CA VAL A 27 -19.55 10.09 10.87
C VAL A 27 -20.83 10.84 11.25
N GLY A 28 -21.32 10.71 12.47
CA GLY A 28 -22.44 11.48 12.99
C GLY A 28 -22.20 12.99 12.92
N CYS A 29 -21.04 13.47 13.38
CA CYS A 29 -20.63 14.86 13.27
C CYS A 29 -20.49 15.31 11.80
N PHE A 30 -19.82 14.52 10.97
CA PHE A 30 -19.64 14.75 9.54
C PHE A 30 -20.98 14.92 8.81
N LEU A 31 -21.97 14.08 9.10
CA LEU A 31 -23.28 14.14 8.46
C LEU A 31 -24.19 15.24 9.04
N SER A 32 -23.88 15.77 10.22
CA SER A 32 -24.73 16.74 10.90
C SER A 32 -24.80 18.11 10.24
N CYS A 33 -23.68 18.62 9.70
CA CYS A 33 -23.63 19.96 9.11
C CYS A 33 -22.46 20.18 8.13
N LYS A 34 -22.61 21.18 7.26
CA LYS A 34 -21.59 21.55 6.25
C LYS A 34 -20.26 21.99 6.86
N THR A 35 -20.29 22.62 8.04
CA THR A 35 -19.07 23.05 8.74
C THR A 35 -18.23 21.83 9.12
N PHE A 36 -18.83 20.80 9.72
CA PHE A 36 -18.12 19.56 10.02
C PHE A 36 -17.72 18.76 8.78
N GLN A 37 -18.50 18.78 7.68
CA GLN A 37 -18.06 18.18 6.41
C GLN A 37 -16.81 18.83 5.82
N ARG A 38 -16.65 20.14 6.02
CA ARG A 38 -15.46 20.87 5.58
C ARG A 38 -14.27 20.55 6.49
N ILE A 39 -14.48 20.64 7.80
CA ILE A 39 -13.44 20.46 8.82
C ILE A 39 -12.96 19.01 8.90
N SER A 40 -13.80 18.03 8.55
CA SER A 40 -13.42 16.61 8.53
C SER A 40 -12.27 16.30 7.57
N LYS A 41 -11.99 17.21 6.63
CA LYS A 41 -10.91 17.08 5.65
C LYS A 41 -9.59 17.70 6.13
N PHE A 42 -9.56 18.26 7.34
CA PHE A 42 -8.37 18.91 7.86
C PHE A 42 -7.31 17.87 8.27
N PRO A 43 -6.01 18.15 8.06
CA PRO A 43 -4.93 17.22 8.35
C PRO A 43 -4.95 16.68 9.79
N GLU A 44 -5.19 17.53 10.78
CA GLU A 44 -5.21 17.19 12.20
C GLU A 44 -6.34 16.24 12.60
N VAL A 45 -7.41 16.20 11.79
CA VAL A 45 -8.52 15.25 11.95
C VAL A 45 -8.16 13.92 11.31
N LEU A 46 -7.77 13.96 10.03
CA LEU A 46 -7.50 12.77 9.23
C LEU A 46 -6.29 11.97 9.75
N GLN A 47 -5.27 12.65 10.27
CA GLN A 47 -4.09 12.02 10.87
C GLN A 47 -4.43 11.16 12.11
N LYS A 48 -5.48 11.54 12.86
CA LYS A 48 -5.83 10.92 14.16
C LYS A 48 -7.05 10.01 14.10
N LEU A 49 -7.74 9.98 12.97
CA LEU A 49 -8.98 9.22 12.80
C LEU A 49 -8.73 7.72 13.06
N ASP A 50 -9.47 7.12 13.99
CA ASP A 50 -9.38 5.68 14.24
C ASP A 50 -10.21 4.92 13.21
N LEU A 51 -9.52 4.17 12.36
CA LEU A 51 -10.13 3.38 11.29
C LEU A 51 -10.34 1.90 11.67
N THR A 52 -9.91 1.46 12.87
CA THR A 52 -9.93 0.05 13.28
C THR A 52 -11.33 -0.55 13.37
N GLN A 53 -12.31 0.25 13.80
CA GLN A 53 -13.70 -0.19 13.91
C GLN A 53 -14.45 -0.08 12.58
N ALA A 54 -14.07 0.90 11.74
CA ALA A 54 -14.70 1.14 10.44
C ALA A 54 -14.33 0.07 9.41
N PHE A 55 -13.09 -0.38 9.49
CA PHE A 55 -12.55 -1.44 8.65
C PHE A 55 -12.01 -2.50 9.61
N PRO A 56 -12.80 -3.50 10.03
CA PRO A 56 -12.29 -4.63 10.76
C PRO A 56 -11.77 -5.71 9.78
N PRO A 57 -10.87 -6.61 10.23
CA PRO A 57 -10.54 -7.80 9.45
C PRO A 57 -11.80 -8.62 9.12
N PRO A 58 -11.83 -9.32 7.96
CA PRO A 58 -10.77 -9.47 6.96
C PRO A 58 -10.65 -8.27 5.99
N TRP A 59 -9.42 -7.84 5.74
CA TRP A 59 -9.05 -6.61 4.99
C TRP A 59 -9.36 -6.65 3.49
N GLU A 60 -9.70 -7.82 2.97
CA GLU A 60 -10.14 -8.04 1.59
C GLU A 60 -11.48 -7.36 1.27
N ARG A 61 -12.20 -6.90 2.29
CA ARG A 61 -13.50 -6.23 2.17
C ARG A 61 -13.39 -4.71 2.11
N ILE A 62 -12.18 -4.14 2.20
CA ILE A 62 -11.99 -2.70 2.12
C ILE A 62 -12.32 -2.25 0.69
N PRO A 63 -13.22 -1.27 0.52
CA PRO A 63 -13.53 -0.74 -0.80
C PRO A 63 -12.27 -0.17 -1.46
N GLU A 64 -11.96 -0.64 -2.67
CA GLU A 64 -10.74 -0.26 -3.41
C GLU A 64 -10.60 1.25 -3.62
N ASN A 65 -11.72 2.00 -3.60
CA ASN A 65 -11.79 3.45 -3.80
C ASN A 65 -12.22 4.21 -2.55
N SER A 66 -11.86 3.72 -1.36
CA SER A 66 -12.18 4.40 -0.10
C SER A 66 -11.39 5.70 0.03
N GLN A 67 -11.95 6.82 -0.47
CA GLN A 67 -11.31 8.14 -0.45
C GLN A 67 -10.83 8.52 0.96
N ILE A 68 -11.59 8.18 2.00
CA ILE A 68 -11.22 8.48 3.38
C ILE A 68 -9.94 7.78 3.82
N ILE A 69 -9.69 6.55 3.35
CA ILE A 69 -8.45 5.82 3.64
C ILE A 69 -7.27 6.51 2.96
N PHE A 70 -7.41 6.87 1.68
CA PHE A 70 -6.34 7.58 0.95
C PHE A 70 -6.06 8.96 1.54
N ASP A 71 -7.09 9.73 1.88
CA ASP A 71 -6.95 11.04 2.51
C ASP A 71 -6.24 10.90 3.87
N CYS A 72 -6.65 9.94 4.71
CA CYS A 72 -5.99 9.69 5.99
C CYS A 72 -4.52 9.25 5.79
N ALA A 73 -4.25 8.38 4.82
CA ALA A 73 -2.90 7.91 4.52
C ALA A 73 -1.99 9.04 4.05
N HIS A 74 -2.51 9.93 3.18
CA HIS A 74 -1.81 11.12 2.71
C HIS A 74 -1.34 12.03 3.85
N PHE A 75 -2.16 12.14 4.92
CA PHE A 75 -1.82 12.92 6.12
C PHE A 75 -1.10 12.13 7.22
N GLY A 76 -0.56 10.95 6.90
CA GLY A 76 0.32 10.21 7.81
C GLY A 76 -0.41 9.37 8.86
N ASN A 77 -1.70 9.07 8.67
CA ASN A 77 -2.41 8.14 9.54
C ASN A 77 -1.87 6.72 9.32
N VAL A 78 -1.22 6.14 10.33
CA VAL A 78 -0.50 4.86 10.22
C VAL A 78 -1.42 3.69 9.87
N HIS A 79 -2.64 3.67 10.42
CA HIS A 79 -3.59 2.61 10.12
C HIS A 79 -4.15 2.79 8.71
N ALA A 80 -4.44 4.03 8.30
CA ALA A 80 -4.83 4.31 6.93
C ALA A 80 -3.71 3.97 5.93
N ILE A 81 -2.44 4.22 6.25
CA ILE A 81 -1.29 3.81 5.43
C ILE A 81 -1.26 2.29 5.29
N PHE A 82 -1.50 1.55 6.37
CA PHE A 82 -1.63 0.09 6.31
C PHE A 82 -2.81 -0.33 5.42
N LEU A 83 -3.99 0.29 5.58
CA LEU A 83 -5.19 -0.03 4.80
C LEU A 83 -5.09 0.40 3.33
N SER A 84 -4.42 1.52 3.02
CA SER A 84 -4.13 2.00 1.66
C SER A 84 -2.98 1.24 1.02
N GLY A 85 -2.06 0.76 1.86
CA GLY A 85 -0.78 0.15 1.52
C GLY A 85 -0.86 -1.36 1.58
N HIS A 86 -1.67 -1.95 0.70
CA HIS A 86 -1.50 -3.36 0.34
C HIS A 86 -0.50 -3.54 -0.81
N CYS A 87 -0.23 -2.54 -1.65
CA CYS A 87 0.55 -2.78 -2.87
C CYS A 87 2.06 -2.91 -2.61
N GLU A 88 2.70 -1.90 -2.01
CA GLU A 88 4.14 -1.91 -1.68
C GLU A 88 4.48 -3.00 -0.66
N ALA A 89 3.62 -3.18 0.34
CA ALA A 89 3.80 -4.22 1.35
C ALA A 89 3.66 -5.62 0.75
N MET A 90 2.66 -5.87 -0.12
CA MET A 90 2.56 -7.15 -0.84
C MET A 90 3.72 -7.37 -1.80
N TYR A 91 4.21 -6.29 -2.44
CA TYR A 91 5.38 -6.35 -3.30
C TYR A 91 6.63 -6.77 -2.52
N LEU A 92 6.96 -6.06 -1.43
CA LEU A 92 8.11 -6.38 -0.58
C LEU A 92 7.99 -7.74 0.07
N TYR A 93 6.81 -8.11 0.57
CA TYR A 93 6.58 -9.42 1.17
C TYR A 93 6.74 -10.54 0.14
N GLY A 94 6.18 -10.37 -1.06
CA GLY A 94 6.36 -11.32 -2.16
C GLY A 94 7.83 -11.48 -2.54
N MET A 95 8.58 -10.37 -2.61
CA MET A 95 10.03 -10.39 -2.89
C MET A 95 10.85 -11.02 -1.74
N ALA A 96 10.49 -10.77 -0.48
CA ALA A 96 11.14 -11.39 0.67
C ALA A 96 10.91 -12.90 0.71
N LEU A 97 9.69 -13.37 0.43
CA LEU A 97 9.39 -14.80 0.31
C LEU A 97 10.16 -15.45 -0.84
N ILE A 98 10.22 -14.77 -1.99
CA ILE A 98 11.06 -15.20 -3.11
C ILE A 98 12.52 -15.32 -2.64
N TYR A 99 13.04 -14.32 -1.95
CA TYR A 99 14.40 -14.35 -1.38
C TYR A 99 14.61 -15.51 -0.40
N GLU A 100 13.60 -15.90 0.39
CA GLU A 100 13.67 -17.06 1.29
C GLU A 100 13.46 -18.41 0.59
N ASN A 101 13.61 -18.46 -0.74
CA ASN A 101 13.41 -19.66 -1.59
C ASN A 101 11.96 -20.19 -1.57
N GLN A 102 10.99 -19.34 -1.22
CA GLN A 102 9.55 -19.63 -1.28
C GLN A 102 8.95 -19.06 -2.56
N LEU A 103 9.53 -19.42 -3.71
CA LEU A 103 9.22 -18.85 -5.03
C LEU A 103 7.73 -18.90 -5.36
N THR A 104 7.07 -20.03 -5.15
CA THR A 104 5.64 -20.19 -5.47
C THR A 104 4.76 -19.24 -4.66
N GLU A 105 5.00 -19.14 -3.35
CA GLU A 105 4.20 -18.31 -2.46
C GLU A 105 4.44 -16.82 -2.71
N GLY A 106 5.71 -16.41 -2.79
CA GLY A 106 6.06 -15.03 -3.09
C GLY A 106 5.56 -14.58 -4.47
N SER A 107 5.66 -15.45 -5.49
CA SER A 107 5.12 -15.16 -6.83
C SER A 107 3.61 -14.97 -6.83
N ASN A 108 2.86 -15.63 -5.95
CA ASN A 108 1.41 -15.45 -5.86
C ASN A 108 1.04 -14.04 -5.43
N TYR A 109 1.77 -13.44 -4.49
CA TYR A 109 1.56 -12.05 -4.08
C TYR A 109 1.84 -11.07 -5.20
N ILE A 110 2.95 -11.24 -5.93
CA ILE A 110 3.32 -10.35 -7.05
C ILE A 110 2.34 -10.50 -8.22
N LYS A 111 1.92 -11.72 -8.56
CA LYS A 111 0.88 -11.95 -9.60
C LYS A 111 -0.47 -11.38 -9.18
N LYS A 112 -0.88 -11.56 -7.93
CA LYS A 112 -2.12 -10.99 -7.41
C LYS A 112 -2.10 -9.47 -7.56
N LEU A 113 -1.02 -8.83 -7.14
CA LEU A 113 -0.82 -7.39 -7.29
C LEU A 113 -0.90 -6.96 -8.75
N TRP A 114 -0.22 -7.66 -9.66
CA TRP A 114 -0.26 -7.36 -11.09
C TRP A 114 -1.65 -7.51 -11.71
N ARG A 115 -2.35 -8.61 -11.42
CA ARG A 115 -3.67 -8.89 -12.01
C ARG A 115 -4.75 -7.95 -11.50
N GLU A 116 -4.69 -7.58 -10.22
CA GLU A 116 -5.70 -6.74 -9.59
C GLU A 116 -5.44 -5.24 -9.79
N ARG A 117 -4.17 -4.82 -9.86
CA ARG A 117 -3.79 -3.39 -9.88
C ARG A 117 -3.08 -2.94 -11.16
N GLY A 118 -2.71 -3.87 -12.02
CA GLY A 118 -2.04 -3.59 -13.29
C GLY A 118 -0.55 -3.36 -13.15
N PHE A 119 0.12 -3.36 -14.30
CA PHE A 119 1.58 -3.29 -14.41
C PHE A 119 2.18 -2.00 -13.83
N GLN A 120 1.53 -0.85 -14.05
CA GLN A 120 2.02 0.45 -13.58
C GLN A 120 2.08 0.54 -12.05
N VAL A 121 1.13 -0.08 -11.34
CA VAL A 121 1.14 -0.11 -9.87
C VAL A 121 2.28 -0.96 -9.34
N VAL A 122 2.54 -2.12 -9.96
CA VAL A 122 3.69 -2.96 -9.57
C VAL A 122 5.00 -2.21 -9.78
N ARG A 123 5.14 -1.47 -10.89
CA ARG A 123 6.31 -0.61 -11.17
C ARG A 123 6.49 0.48 -10.12
N GLN A 124 5.40 1.17 -9.76
CA GLN A 124 5.46 2.19 -8.72
C GLN A 124 5.86 1.58 -7.37
N CYS A 125 5.35 0.39 -7.05
CA CYS A 125 5.76 -0.34 -5.84
C CYS A 125 7.24 -0.66 -5.86
N GLN A 126 7.73 -1.18 -6.99
CA GLN A 126 9.12 -1.52 -7.22
C GLN A 126 10.05 -0.31 -7.06
N GLU A 127 9.69 0.86 -7.60
CA GLU A 127 10.45 2.11 -7.44
C GLU A 127 10.42 2.68 -6.01
N ASN A 128 9.26 2.59 -5.34
CA ASN A 128 9.12 3.05 -3.96
C ASN A 128 9.94 2.16 -3.00
N CYS A 129 9.89 0.85 -3.21
CA CYS A 129 10.57 -0.13 -2.38
C CYS A 129 12.08 -0.13 -2.62
N SER A 130 12.55 0.08 -3.85
CA SER A 130 13.98 0.13 -4.15
C SER A 130 14.70 1.24 -3.38
N ARG A 131 14.07 2.41 -3.23
CA ARG A 131 14.62 3.51 -2.41
C ARG A 131 14.84 3.08 -0.95
N VAL A 132 13.88 2.39 -0.36
CA VAL A 132 13.95 1.92 1.03
C VAL A 132 14.98 0.81 1.19
N VAL A 133 15.00 -0.12 0.25
CA VAL A 133 15.92 -1.27 0.26
C VAL A 133 17.37 -0.84 0.03
N LEU A 134 17.63 0.16 -0.81
CA LEU A 134 18.97 0.74 -0.99
C LEU A 134 19.51 1.38 0.30
N ASP A 135 18.63 1.94 1.12
CA ASP A 135 19.00 2.48 2.44
C ASP A 135 19.27 1.36 3.47
N MET A 136 18.79 0.14 3.21
CA MET A 136 19.04 -1.04 4.06
C MET A 136 20.33 -1.73 3.60
N SER A 137 21.35 -1.72 4.46
CA SER A 137 22.68 -2.28 4.20
C SER A 137 22.73 -3.82 4.19
N VAL A 138 21.89 -4.50 3.40
CA VAL A 138 21.84 -5.97 3.30
C VAL A 138 22.24 -6.38 1.88
N ARG A 139 23.42 -7.00 1.72
CA ARG A 139 23.94 -7.46 0.43
C ARG A 139 24.35 -8.93 0.50
N GLU A 140 23.40 -9.84 0.37
CA GLU A 140 23.69 -11.28 0.25
C GLU A 140 23.21 -11.85 -1.10
N TYR A 141 24.17 -11.96 -2.02
CA TYR A 141 23.98 -12.24 -3.45
C TYR A 141 23.74 -13.72 -3.79
N ARG A 142 24.18 -14.65 -2.94
CA ARG A 142 24.26 -16.09 -3.27
C ARG A 142 22.92 -16.81 -3.41
N VAL A 143 21.83 -16.21 -2.93
CA VAL A 143 20.51 -16.81 -2.97
C VAL A 143 19.88 -16.73 -4.37
N TYR A 144 20.24 -15.72 -5.15
CA TYR A 144 19.61 -15.42 -6.42
C TYR A 144 20.04 -16.34 -7.59
N GLU A 145 21.28 -16.83 -7.59
CA GLU A 145 21.76 -17.77 -8.63
C GLU A 145 21.00 -19.11 -8.61
N LYS A 146 20.62 -19.59 -7.42
CA LYS A 146 19.80 -20.80 -7.28
C LYS A 146 18.37 -20.56 -7.77
N LEU A 147 17.85 -19.36 -7.51
CA LEU A 147 16.49 -19.00 -7.87
C LEU A 147 16.27 -18.92 -9.38
N PHE A 148 17.24 -18.37 -10.13
CA PHE A 148 17.19 -18.35 -11.58
C PHE A 148 17.24 -19.73 -12.22
N ALA A 149 17.85 -20.72 -11.55
CA ALA A 149 17.84 -22.11 -12.03
C ALA A 149 16.49 -22.82 -11.83
N GLU A 150 15.62 -22.30 -10.96
CA GLU A 150 14.30 -22.87 -10.65
C GLU A 150 13.16 -22.27 -11.51
N ILE A 151 13.37 -21.10 -12.13
CA ILE A 151 12.36 -20.46 -12.98
C ILE A 151 12.53 -20.93 -14.43
N ASP A 152 11.65 -21.83 -14.88
CA ASP A 152 11.60 -22.28 -16.27
C ASP A 152 10.89 -21.23 -17.15
N VAL A 153 11.65 -20.47 -17.95
CA VAL A 153 11.12 -19.43 -18.85
C VAL A 153 11.46 -19.80 -20.29
N SER A 154 10.45 -19.88 -21.16
CA SER A 154 10.70 -20.11 -22.58
C SER A 154 11.39 -18.88 -23.23
N ASN A 155 12.40 -19.14 -24.06
CA ASN A 155 13.17 -18.11 -24.76
C ASN A 155 12.32 -17.20 -25.66
N GLU A 156 11.14 -17.66 -26.09
CA GLU A 156 10.23 -16.94 -27.00
C GLU A 156 9.42 -15.84 -26.30
N CYS A 157 9.26 -15.92 -24.98
CA CYS A 157 8.43 -14.99 -24.19
C CYS A 157 9.21 -13.76 -23.68
N VAL A 158 10.54 -13.73 -23.84
CA VAL A 158 11.40 -12.66 -23.32
C VAL A 158 11.25 -11.35 -24.14
N VAL A 159 10.84 -11.46 -25.41
CA VAL A 159 10.93 -10.40 -26.44
C VAL A 159 9.71 -9.45 -26.49
N GLY A 160 8.57 -9.82 -25.89
CA GLY A 160 7.33 -9.02 -25.92
C GLY A 160 7.27 -7.84 -24.95
N GLU A 161 6.34 -6.90 -25.21
CA GLU A 161 5.94 -5.88 -24.24
C GLU A 161 5.32 -6.54 -22.99
N LEU A 162 5.48 -5.91 -21.82
CA LEU A 162 5.16 -6.52 -20.50
C LEU A 162 3.68 -6.84 -20.30
N ASP A 163 2.79 -6.29 -21.13
CA ASP A 163 1.36 -6.60 -21.09
C ASP A 163 1.02 -7.91 -21.83
N GLU A 164 1.96 -8.46 -22.61
CA GLU A 164 1.80 -9.70 -23.39
C GLU A 164 2.63 -10.87 -22.87
N VAL A 165 3.38 -10.70 -21.77
CA VAL A 165 4.23 -11.76 -21.22
C VAL A 165 3.45 -12.70 -20.30
N CYS A 166 3.84 -13.97 -20.25
CA CYS A 166 3.23 -14.94 -19.33
C CYS A 166 3.65 -14.68 -17.87
N ASP A 167 2.91 -15.27 -16.92
CA ASP A 167 3.19 -15.18 -15.47
C ASP A 167 4.67 -15.47 -15.13
N GLY A 168 5.27 -16.48 -15.76
CA GLY A 168 6.66 -16.87 -15.50
C GLY A 168 7.66 -15.81 -15.94
N CYS A 169 7.46 -15.25 -17.14
CA CYS A 169 8.28 -14.16 -17.68
C CYS A 169 8.15 -12.87 -16.86
N PHE A 170 6.94 -12.56 -16.40
CA PHE A 170 6.69 -11.39 -15.56
C PHE A 170 7.45 -11.50 -14.23
N ILE A 171 7.31 -12.63 -13.53
CA ILE A 171 8.00 -12.88 -12.27
C ILE A 171 9.52 -12.88 -12.47
N TYR A 172 10.03 -13.56 -13.50
CA TYR A 172 11.45 -13.55 -13.83
C TYR A 172 12.00 -12.13 -14.00
N LYS A 173 11.30 -11.29 -14.80
CA LYS A 173 11.70 -9.89 -15.05
C LYS A 173 11.64 -9.05 -13.78
N GLU A 174 10.64 -9.25 -12.91
CA GLU A 174 10.52 -8.50 -11.65
C GLU A 174 11.59 -8.90 -10.64
N ILE A 175 11.92 -10.18 -10.51
CA ILE A 175 13.04 -10.65 -9.68
C ILE A 175 14.36 -10.06 -10.19
N PHE A 176 14.59 -10.12 -11.49
CA PHE A 176 15.79 -9.55 -12.11
C PHE A 176 15.93 -8.05 -11.82
N ARG A 177 14.85 -7.28 -11.98
CA ARG A 177 14.83 -5.85 -11.64
C ARG A 177 15.15 -5.62 -10.18
N PHE A 178 14.49 -6.35 -9.28
CA PHE A 178 14.72 -6.21 -7.84
C PHE A 178 16.19 -6.47 -7.46
N ILE A 179 16.81 -7.49 -8.08
CA ILE A 179 18.23 -7.82 -7.86
C ILE A 179 19.17 -6.76 -8.41
N ASP A 180 18.93 -6.26 -9.63
CA ASP A 180 19.77 -5.22 -10.24
C ASP A 180 19.91 -3.99 -9.33
N TYR A 181 18.87 -3.64 -8.55
CA TYR A 181 18.95 -2.57 -7.56
C TYR A 181 19.83 -2.91 -6.35
N MET A 182 19.87 -4.16 -5.91
CA MET A 182 20.69 -4.59 -4.77
C MET A 182 22.21 -4.56 -5.06
N GLN A 183 22.60 -4.46 -6.34
CA GLN A 183 24.00 -4.47 -6.77
C GLN A 183 24.69 -3.09 -6.71
N PHE A 184 23.93 -1.99 -6.66
CA PHE A 184 24.47 -0.63 -6.51
C PHE A 184 24.58 -0.24 -5.03
#